data_AF-A0A2N9MZK6-F1
#
_entry.id   AF-A0A2N9MZK6-F1
#
_cell.length_a   1.000
_cell.length_b   1.000
_cell.length_c   1.000
_cell.angle_alpha   90.00
_cell.angle_beta   90.00
_cell.angle_gamma   90.00
#
_symmetry.space_group_name_H-M   'P 1'
#
loop_
_entity.id
_entity.type
_entity.pdbx_description
1 polymer ?
#
loop_
_entity_poly.entity_id
_entity_poly.type
_entity_poly.pdbx_seq_one_letter_code
_entity_poly.pdbx_strand_id
1 'polypeptide(L)'
;MNETEKLRALPSVHEVLERLSGSLTRFPRALIVAETRRALDDARAEILSGRTRELTPETRICQALEALERPALRRVINATGVVLHTNLGRAPLPAMEMLRGYSNLEYDLERGRRGKRDTHAAPLIERLIGAPGIAVNNNAAAVFLALHELASGGEVVVSRGELIEIGDGFRIPDIMSRSGATVREVGTTNRTRIEDYRDAINQHTRLLFRVHPSNFRITGFTARPELRELAALGRERSLARPRAESAGLRGPGKRLRGGPLAFRNRRAAGVRQPPGRRRPGLLQRRQTPGWPPGRYPGGQAGTCGAPAPQSPVSRAAAR
;
A
#
# COMPACT_ATOMS: atom_id res chain seq x y z
N MET A 1 32.62 19.02 -35.90
CA MET A 1 32.49 20.08 -34.89
C MET A 1 33.28 19.71 -33.64
N ASN A 2 34.14 20.60 -33.18
CA ASN A 2 34.77 20.50 -31.85
C ASN A 2 33.72 20.71 -30.74
N GLU A 3 34.05 20.40 -29.49
CA GLU A 3 33.12 20.53 -28.34
C GLU A 3 32.59 21.96 -28.16
N THR A 4 33.46 22.96 -28.36
CA THR A 4 33.14 24.38 -28.27
C THR A 4 32.10 24.81 -29.31
N GLU A 5 32.18 24.30 -30.53
CA GLU A 5 31.21 24.54 -31.62
C GLU A 5 29.87 23.89 -31.31
N LYS A 6 29.87 22.68 -30.75
CA LYS A 6 28.64 21.99 -30.33
C LYS A 6 27.94 22.72 -29.18
N LEU A 7 28.69 23.26 -28.21
CA LEU A 7 28.14 24.05 -27.11
C LEU A 7 27.53 25.37 -27.59
N ARG A 8 28.20 26.06 -28.53
CA ARG A 8 27.70 27.29 -29.14
C ARG A 8 26.45 27.08 -30.00
N ALA A 9 26.26 25.88 -30.54
CA ALA A 9 25.09 25.52 -31.33
C ALA A 9 23.82 25.23 -30.50
N LEU A 10 23.90 25.24 -29.17
CA LEU A 10 22.71 25.08 -28.33
C LEU A 10 21.84 26.34 -28.37
N PRO A 11 20.51 26.19 -28.58
CA PRO A 11 19.61 27.34 -28.63
C PRO A 11 19.49 28.00 -27.25
N SER A 12 19.18 29.30 -27.26
CA SER A 12 18.88 30.02 -26.03
C SER A 12 17.54 29.54 -25.42
N VAL A 13 17.34 29.77 -24.12
CA VAL A 13 16.06 29.48 -23.47
C VAL A 13 14.90 30.18 -24.19
N HIS A 14 15.11 31.43 -24.61
CA HIS A 14 14.09 32.19 -25.33
C HIS A 14 13.75 31.57 -26.69
N GLU A 15 14.75 31.18 -27.48
CA GLU A 15 14.54 30.51 -28.78
C GLU A 15 13.74 29.22 -28.64
N VAL A 16 14.03 28.40 -27.63
CA VAL A 16 13.30 27.16 -27.39
C VAL A 16 11.85 27.45 -26.99
N LEU A 17 11.61 28.47 -26.17
CA LEU A 17 10.26 28.89 -25.78
C LEU A 17 9.46 29.42 -26.97
N GLU A 18 10.07 30.18 -27.88
CA GLU A 18 9.44 30.66 -29.11
C GLU A 18 9.09 29.51 -30.05
N ARG A 19 10.01 28.54 -30.23
CA ARG A 19 9.75 27.33 -31.06
C ARG A 19 8.63 26.45 -30.52
N LEU A 20 8.43 26.46 -29.21
CA LEU A 20 7.38 25.69 -28.53
C LEU A 20 6.12 26.51 -28.27
N SER A 21 6.08 27.77 -28.74
CA SER A 21 4.90 28.62 -28.64
C SER A 21 3.71 27.95 -29.36
N GLY A 22 2.56 27.88 -28.69
CA GLY A 22 1.37 27.20 -29.18
C GLY A 22 1.22 25.73 -28.77
N SER A 23 2.29 24.93 -28.80
CA SER A 23 2.23 23.47 -28.54
C SER A 23 2.08 23.10 -27.06
N LEU A 24 2.51 23.98 -26.15
CA LEU A 24 2.57 23.72 -24.71
C LEU A 24 1.66 24.64 -23.88
N THR A 25 0.64 25.26 -24.49
CA THR A 25 -0.27 26.23 -23.84
C THR A 25 -1.04 25.68 -22.65
N ARG A 26 -1.20 24.35 -22.57
CA ARG A 26 -1.83 23.67 -21.42
C ARG A 26 -0.96 23.61 -20.16
N PHE A 27 0.34 23.91 -20.27
CA PHE A 27 1.27 23.91 -19.15
C PHE A 27 1.54 25.33 -18.63
N PRO A 28 1.69 25.51 -17.32
CA PRO A 28 2.12 26.80 -16.76
C PRO A 28 3.47 27.22 -17.34
N ARG A 29 3.60 28.50 -17.75
CA ARG A 29 4.84 29.03 -18.34
C ARG A 29 6.07 28.77 -17.47
N ALA A 30 5.95 28.91 -16.16
CA ALA A 30 7.04 28.64 -15.21
C ALA A 30 7.59 27.20 -15.33
N LEU A 31 6.70 26.23 -15.55
CA LEU A 31 7.07 24.83 -15.72
C LEU A 31 7.79 24.60 -17.07
N ILE A 32 7.29 25.21 -18.15
CA ILE A 32 7.93 25.14 -19.47
C ILE A 32 9.34 25.72 -19.42
N VAL A 33 9.52 26.87 -18.76
CA VAL A 33 10.84 27.51 -18.57
C VAL A 33 11.78 26.60 -17.76
N ALA A 34 11.28 25.98 -16.69
CA ALA A 34 12.07 25.06 -15.88
C ALA A 34 12.53 23.83 -16.67
N GLU A 35 11.62 23.18 -17.41
CA GLU A 35 11.98 22.03 -18.26
C GLU A 35 12.90 22.42 -19.42
N THR A 36 12.74 23.64 -19.95
CA THR A 36 13.65 24.17 -20.99
C THR A 36 15.07 24.30 -20.45
N ARG A 37 15.24 24.84 -19.24
CA ARG A 37 16.55 24.94 -18.60
C ARG A 37 17.15 23.56 -18.36
N ARG A 38 16.37 22.64 -17.78
CA ARG A 38 16.81 21.25 -17.56
C ARG A 38 17.26 20.58 -18.86
N ALA A 39 16.45 20.63 -19.91
CA ALA A 39 16.77 19.99 -21.18
C ALA A 39 18.03 20.59 -21.86
N LEU A 40 18.29 21.88 -21.67
CA LEU A 40 19.51 22.53 -22.15
C LEU A 40 20.73 22.19 -21.29
N ASP A 41 20.58 22.10 -19.97
CA ASP A 41 21.66 21.70 -19.06
C ASP A 41 22.06 20.23 -19.29
N ASP A 42 21.09 19.33 -19.49
CA ASP A 42 21.34 17.93 -19.86
C ASP A 42 22.07 17.85 -21.21
N ALA A 43 21.66 18.67 -22.18
CA ALA A 43 22.33 18.73 -23.49
C ALA A 43 23.77 19.24 -23.38
N ARG A 44 24.04 20.23 -22.52
CA ARG A 44 25.41 20.70 -22.22
C ARG A 44 26.24 19.58 -21.60
N ALA A 45 25.70 18.88 -20.61
CA ALA A 45 26.38 17.80 -19.93
C ALA A 45 26.71 16.63 -20.88
N GLU A 46 25.81 16.30 -21.80
CA GLU A 46 26.06 15.28 -22.83
C GLU A 46 27.22 15.66 -23.75
N ILE A 47 27.22 16.91 -24.26
CA ILE A 47 28.30 17.42 -25.12
C ILE A 47 29.65 17.36 -24.39
N LEU A 48 29.72 17.83 -23.14
CA LEU A 48 30.95 17.82 -22.33
C LEU A 48 31.44 16.40 -21.99
N SER A 49 30.52 15.43 -21.91
CA SER A 49 30.86 14.02 -21.66
C SER A 49 31.20 13.22 -22.92
N GLY A 50 31.20 13.86 -24.10
CA GLY A 50 31.41 13.19 -25.39
C GLY A 50 30.26 12.27 -25.82
N ARG A 51 29.12 12.29 -25.11
CA ARG A 51 27.94 11.51 -25.47
C ARG A 51 27.20 12.14 -26.64
N THR A 52 26.70 11.30 -27.55
CA THR A 52 25.85 11.74 -28.64
C THR A 52 24.47 12.09 -28.11
N ARG A 53 23.96 13.26 -28.51
CA ARG A 53 22.61 13.71 -28.21
C ARG A 53 21.60 12.88 -28.99
N GLU A 54 20.77 12.09 -28.31
CA GLU A 54 19.73 11.28 -28.95
C GLU A 54 18.45 12.06 -29.27
N LEU A 55 18.13 13.12 -28.49
CA LEU A 55 16.88 13.88 -28.59
C LEU A 55 17.13 15.38 -28.60
N THR A 56 16.38 16.13 -29.42
CA THR A 56 16.40 17.61 -29.42
C THR A 56 15.89 18.18 -28.08
N PRO A 57 16.23 19.43 -27.70
CA PRO A 57 15.74 20.00 -26.45
C PRO A 57 14.20 20.04 -26.45
N GLU A 58 13.60 20.38 -27.59
CA GLU A 58 12.16 20.46 -27.76
C GLU A 58 11.47 19.12 -27.48
N THR A 59 12.00 18.01 -28.01
CA THR A 59 11.43 16.67 -27.76
C THR A 59 11.56 16.26 -26.30
N ARG A 60 12.70 16.58 -25.65
CA ARG A 60 12.88 16.31 -24.21
C ARG A 60 11.90 17.09 -23.35
N ILE A 61 11.69 18.37 -23.65
CA ILE A 61 10.74 19.22 -22.94
C ILE A 61 9.33 18.66 -23.08
N CYS A 62 8.90 18.30 -24.30
CA CYS A 62 7.58 17.73 -24.52
C CYS A 62 7.40 16.41 -23.76
N GLN A 63 8.36 15.49 -23.83
CA GLN A 63 8.30 14.22 -23.11
C GLN A 63 8.28 14.41 -21.59
N ALA A 64 9.07 15.34 -21.05
CA ALA A 64 9.10 15.64 -19.62
C ALA A 64 7.75 16.20 -19.15
N LEU A 65 7.18 17.16 -19.88
CA LEU A 65 5.89 17.75 -19.56
C LEU A 65 4.74 16.74 -19.68
N GLU A 66 4.72 15.91 -20.73
CA GLU A 66 3.76 14.82 -20.86
C GLU A 66 3.91 13.77 -19.74
N ALA A 67 5.12 13.52 -19.27
CA ALA A 67 5.35 12.62 -18.14
C ALA A 67 4.78 13.19 -16.84
N LEU A 68 4.76 14.51 -16.66
CA LEU A 68 4.15 15.17 -15.50
C LEU A 68 2.63 15.11 -15.50
N GLU A 69 1.98 15.09 -16.68
CA GLU A 69 0.52 14.91 -16.79
C GLU A 69 0.09 13.47 -16.46
N ARG A 70 1.01 12.50 -16.58
CA ARG A 70 0.70 11.10 -16.32
C ARG A 70 0.60 10.87 -14.81
N PRO A 71 -0.53 10.39 -14.29
CA PRO A 71 -0.63 10.00 -12.89
C PRO A 71 0.43 8.97 -12.55
N ALA A 72 1.17 9.19 -11.46
CA ALA A 72 2.18 8.23 -11.00
C ALA A 72 1.53 6.89 -10.60
N LEU A 73 0.35 6.94 -9.99
CA LEU A 73 -0.47 5.77 -9.70
C LEU A 73 -1.45 5.50 -10.83
N ARG A 74 -1.38 4.31 -11.41
CA ARG A 74 -2.23 3.89 -12.53
C ARG A 74 -2.81 2.51 -12.27
N ARG A 75 -3.98 2.27 -12.84
CA ARG A 75 -4.54 0.92 -12.88
C ARG A 75 -3.63 0.02 -13.71
N VAL A 76 -3.42 -1.21 -13.23
CA VAL A 76 -2.65 -2.26 -13.91
C VAL A 76 -3.52 -3.51 -14.11
N ILE A 77 -3.13 -4.34 -15.06
CA ILE A 77 -3.73 -5.67 -15.28
C ILE A 77 -2.85 -6.70 -14.55
N ASN A 78 -3.42 -7.40 -13.58
CA ASN A 78 -2.71 -8.46 -12.86
C ASN A 78 -2.82 -9.79 -13.62
N ALA A 79 -1.74 -10.18 -14.31
CA ALA A 79 -1.62 -11.47 -15.01
C ALA A 79 -0.78 -12.51 -14.25
N THR A 80 -0.41 -12.24 -12.99
CA THR A 80 0.50 -13.10 -12.21
C THR A 80 -0.17 -14.32 -11.59
N GLY A 81 -1.51 -14.33 -11.52
CA GLY A 81 -2.28 -15.32 -10.74
C GLY A 81 -2.22 -15.12 -9.22
N VAL A 82 -1.47 -14.12 -8.72
CA VAL A 82 -1.39 -13.81 -7.28
C VAL A 82 -2.52 -12.87 -6.87
N VAL A 83 -3.46 -13.36 -6.05
CA VAL A 83 -4.63 -12.58 -5.62
C VAL A 83 -4.25 -11.46 -4.65
N LEU A 84 -3.49 -11.76 -3.60
CA LEU A 84 -3.02 -10.77 -2.62
C LEU A 84 -1.61 -10.31 -2.99
N HIS A 85 -1.48 -9.53 -4.05
CA HIS A 85 -0.20 -9.08 -4.55
C HIS A 85 0.28 -7.83 -3.80
N THR A 86 1.34 -7.93 -3.01
CA THR A 86 1.85 -6.80 -2.18
C THR A 86 2.21 -5.58 -3.00
N ASN A 87 2.87 -5.77 -4.15
CA ASN A 87 3.32 -4.68 -5.01
C ASN A 87 2.20 -4.05 -5.85
N LEU A 88 1.10 -4.76 -6.09
CA LEU A 88 -0.03 -4.27 -6.91
C LEU A 88 -1.20 -3.76 -6.04
N GLY A 89 -0.97 -3.48 -4.77
CA GLY A 89 -1.98 -2.87 -3.88
C GLY A 89 -2.89 -3.85 -3.14
N ARG A 90 -2.48 -5.12 -3.00
CA ARG A 90 -3.21 -6.15 -2.22
C ARG A 90 -4.61 -6.43 -2.76
N ALA A 91 -5.63 -6.37 -1.90
CA ALA A 91 -6.99 -6.75 -2.26
C ALA A 91 -7.67 -5.62 -3.05
N PRO A 92 -8.12 -5.85 -4.30
CA PRO A 92 -8.91 -4.87 -5.02
C PRO A 92 -10.27 -4.68 -4.33
N LEU A 93 -10.74 -3.45 -4.27
CA LEU A 93 -12.09 -3.14 -3.79
C LEU A 93 -13.08 -3.21 -4.95
N PRO A 94 -14.34 -3.62 -4.71
CA PRO A 94 -15.39 -3.43 -5.70
C PRO A 94 -15.61 -1.92 -5.97
N ALA A 95 -16.33 -1.59 -7.04
CA ALA A 95 -16.73 -0.22 -7.29
C ALA A 95 -17.47 0.34 -6.06
N MET A 96 -16.90 1.38 -5.46
CA MET A 96 -17.44 2.03 -4.27
C MET A 96 -17.82 3.46 -4.64
N GLU A 97 -18.99 3.89 -4.18
CA GLU A 97 -19.41 5.27 -4.30
C GLU A 97 -18.54 6.14 -3.38
N MET A 98 -17.73 7.02 -3.97
CA MET A 98 -16.92 7.95 -3.19
C MET A 98 -17.78 9.12 -2.74
N LEU A 99 -17.84 9.34 -1.43
CA LEU A 99 -18.41 10.55 -0.86
C LEU A 99 -17.61 11.77 -1.35
N ARG A 100 -18.27 12.65 -2.10
CA ARG A 100 -17.70 13.93 -2.53
C ARG A 100 -18.10 15.02 -1.53
N GLY A 101 -17.13 15.87 -1.14
CA GLY A 101 -17.37 16.98 -0.23
C GLY A 101 -17.22 16.62 1.25
N TYR A 102 -17.84 17.43 2.12
CA TYR A 102 -17.79 17.23 3.57
C TYR A 102 -18.62 16.01 4.01
N SER A 103 -18.25 15.44 5.16
CA SER A 103 -18.97 14.32 5.77
C SER A 103 -19.02 14.48 7.29
N ASN A 104 -19.86 13.67 7.94
CA ASN A 104 -19.99 13.59 9.39
C ASN A 104 -18.87 12.75 10.05
N LEU A 105 -17.66 12.78 9.49
CA LEU A 105 -16.51 11.98 9.94
C LEU A 105 -16.25 12.12 11.45
N GLU A 106 -16.30 13.34 11.98
CA GLU A 106 -16.16 13.66 13.41
C GLU A 106 -17.30 14.57 13.90
N TYR A 107 -18.50 14.39 13.36
CA TYR A 107 -19.66 15.20 13.72
C TYR A 107 -20.87 14.34 14.06
N ASP A 108 -21.43 14.55 15.23
CA ASP A 108 -22.65 13.91 15.70
C ASP A 108 -23.86 14.74 15.24
N LEU A 109 -24.62 14.21 14.28
CA LEU A 109 -25.77 14.89 13.68
C LEU A 109 -26.93 15.06 14.65
N GLU A 110 -27.12 14.13 15.60
CA GLU A 110 -28.20 14.20 16.59
C GLU A 110 -27.90 15.28 17.64
N ARG A 111 -26.63 15.40 18.05
CA ARG A 111 -26.20 16.33 19.09
C ARG A 111 -25.70 17.68 18.56
N GLY A 112 -25.53 17.82 17.25
CA GLY A 112 -25.02 19.05 16.62
C GLY A 112 -23.63 19.45 17.12
N ARG A 113 -22.73 18.50 17.39
CA ARG A 113 -21.40 18.78 17.96
C ARG A 113 -20.34 17.79 17.50
N ARG A 114 -19.08 18.08 17.84
CA ARG A 114 -17.95 17.18 17.55
C ARG A 114 -18.18 15.79 18.15
N GLY A 115 -18.00 14.76 17.33
CA GLY A 115 -18.10 13.35 17.68
C GLY A 115 -16.76 12.60 17.46
N LYS A 116 -16.76 11.29 17.71
CA LYS A 116 -15.62 10.40 17.46
C LYS A 116 -15.82 9.64 16.16
N ARG A 117 -14.78 9.56 15.31
CA ARG A 117 -14.82 8.79 14.05
C ARG A 117 -15.04 7.29 14.23
N ASP A 118 -14.59 6.72 15.35
CA ASP A 118 -14.67 5.28 15.60
C ASP A 118 -16.11 4.78 15.74
N THR A 119 -17.05 5.69 16.03
CA THR A 119 -18.49 5.36 16.18
C THR A 119 -19.08 4.73 14.91
N HIS A 120 -18.53 5.04 13.74
CA HIS A 120 -18.98 4.50 12.45
C HIS A 120 -18.57 3.04 12.24
N ALA A 121 -17.42 2.62 12.79
CA ALA A 121 -16.85 1.28 12.55
C ALA A 121 -16.96 0.34 13.76
N ALA A 122 -16.86 0.86 14.98
CA ALA A 122 -16.83 0.04 16.20
C ALA A 122 -18.05 -0.89 16.36
N PRO A 123 -19.31 -0.45 16.12
CA PRO A 123 -20.46 -1.34 16.21
C PRO A 123 -20.44 -2.49 15.18
N LEU A 124 -19.89 -2.23 13.98
CA LEU A 124 -19.75 -3.24 12.93
C LEU A 124 -18.70 -4.28 13.31
N ILE A 125 -17.56 -3.82 13.84
CA ILE A 125 -16.49 -4.69 14.32
C ILE A 125 -17.01 -5.57 15.47
N GLU A 126 -17.73 -4.98 16.41
CA GLU A 126 -18.31 -5.70 17.55
C GLU A 126 -19.30 -6.77 17.10
N ARG A 127 -20.17 -6.46 16.13
CA ARG A 127 -21.09 -7.46 15.56
C ARG A 127 -20.37 -8.59 14.83
N LEU A 128 -19.27 -8.29 14.14
CA LEU A 128 -18.53 -9.28 13.36
C LEU A 128 -17.70 -10.23 14.25
N ILE A 129 -17.11 -9.70 15.32
CA ILE A 129 -16.13 -10.43 16.15
C ILE A 129 -16.74 -10.90 17.48
N GLY A 130 -17.86 -10.29 17.91
CA GLY A 130 -18.48 -10.55 19.21
C GLY A 130 -17.78 -9.86 20.38
N ALA A 131 -16.94 -8.86 20.11
CA ALA A 131 -16.19 -8.10 21.12
C ALA A 131 -15.89 -6.67 20.63
N PRO A 132 -15.79 -5.69 21.53
CA PRO A 132 -15.44 -4.32 21.14
C PRO A 132 -14.09 -4.30 20.45
N GLY A 133 -13.95 -3.42 19.45
CA GLY A 133 -12.72 -3.27 18.69
C GLY A 133 -12.53 -1.86 18.16
N ILE A 134 -11.27 -1.56 17.85
CA ILE A 134 -10.84 -0.28 17.27
C ILE A 134 -10.16 -0.54 15.94
N ALA A 135 -10.28 0.41 15.02
CA ALA A 135 -9.55 0.40 13.75
C ALA A 135 -8.42 1.42 13.82
N VAL A 136 -7.22 0.98 13.45
CA VAL A 136 -6.04 1.85 13.32
C VAL A 136 -5.51 1.75 11.88
N ASN A 137 -4.54 2.60 11.54
CA ASN A 137 -3.99 2.72 10.19
C ASN A 137 -3.74 1.37 9.49
N ASN A 138 -3.01 0.47 10.15
CA ASN A 138 -2.73 -0.88 9.63
C ASN A 138 -2.39 -1.84 10.77
N ASN A 139 -2.14 -3.11 10.43
CA ASN A 139 -1.78 -4.13 11.43
C ASN A 139 -0.44 -3.86 12.14
N ALA A 140 0.51 -3.18 11.49
CA ALA A 140 1.76 -2.79 12.12
C ALA A 140 1.50 -1.81 13.28
N ALA A 141 0.70 -0.77 13.03
CA ALA A 141 0.27 0.16 14.08
C ALA A 141 -0.53 -0.55 15.18
N ALA A 142 -1.37 -1.54 14.85
CA ALA A 142 -2.11 -2.31 15.83
C ALA A 142 -1.19 -3.12 16.76
N VAL A 143 -0.16 -3.77 16.19
CA VAL A 143 0.86 -4.50 16.96
C VAL A 143 1.65 -3.54 17.84
N PHE A 144 2.12 -2.41 17.31
CA PHE A 144 2.82 -1.39 18.09
C PHE A 144 1.99 -0.92 19.27
N LEU A 145 0.75 -0.50 19.01
CA LEU A 145 -0.15 0.04 20.03
C LEU A 145 -0.45 -1.00 21.11
N ALA A 146 -0.75 -2.25 20.72
CA ALA A 146 -1.02 -3.32 21.69
C ALA A 146 0.21 -3.63 22.56
N LEU A 147 1.41 -3.65 21.99
CA LEU A 147 2.63 -3.89 22.75
C LEU A 147 2.98 -2.72 23.67
N HIS A 148 2.84 -1.49 23.19
CA HIS A 148 3.10 -0.28 23.96
C HIS A 148 2.17 -0.21 25.18
N GLU A 149 0.87 -0.34 24.98
CA GLU A 149 -0.12 -0.21 26.06
C GLU A 149 -0.09 -1.36 27.06
N LEU A 150 0.24 -2.58 26.62
CA LEU A 150 0.11 -3.77 27.46
C LEU A 150 1.43 -4.31 28.00
N ALA A 151 2.57 -3.92 27.42
CA ALA A 151 3.86 -4.52 27.72
C ALA A 151 5.04 -3.55 27.80
N SER A 152 4.84 -2.24 27.66
CA SER A 152 5.93 -1.28 27.87
C SER A 152 6.52 -1.40 29.27
N GLY A 153 7.85 -1.38 29.37
CA GLY A 153 8.60 -1.59 30.61
C GLY A 153 8.56 -3.02 31.15
N GLY A 154 8.12 -4.01 30.35
CA GLY A 154 8.13 -5.41 30.72
C GLY A 154 8.45 -6.35 29.57
N GLU A 155 8.46 -7.64 29.87
CA GLU A 155 8.85 -8.67 28.92
C GLU A 155 7.66 -9.21 28.13
N VAL A 156 7.90 -9.44 26.83
CA VAL A 156 6.98 -10.11 25.92
C VAL A 156 7.61 -11.42 25.46
N VAL A 157 6.99 -12.52 25.84
CA VAL A 157 7.47 -13.86 25.50
C VAL A 157 7.00 -14.23 24.11
N VAL A 158 7.93 -14.59 23.22
CA VAL A 158 7.66 -14.92 21.81
C VAL A 158 8.58 -16.03 21.32
N SER A 159 8.09 -16.89 20.44
CA SER A 159 8.91 -17.94 19.82
C SER A 159 9.99 -17.34 18.92
N ARG A 160 11.21 -17.88 18.99
CA ARG A 160 12.32 -17.49 18.09
C ARG A 160 11.97 -17.67 16.61
N GLY A 161 11.18 -18.69 16.27
CA GLY A 161 10.69 -18.93 14.91
C GLY A 161 9.63 -17.93 14.41
N GLU A 162 9.22 -16.99 15.25
CA GLU A 162 8.18 -15.98 14.96
C GLU A 162 8.71 -14.55 14.85
N LEU A 163 10.02 -14.37 15.04
CA LEU A 163 10.73 -13.10 14.85
C LEU A 163 11.03 -12.88 13.37
N ILE A 164 9.98 -12.50 12.64
CA ILE A 164 9.98 -12.50 11.18
C ILE A 164 10.06 -11.08 10.61
N GLU A 165 10.45 -11.01 9.34
CA GLU A 165 10.33 -9.81 8.52
C GLU A 165 9.20 -9.98 7.48
N ILE A 166 8.39 -8.94 7.31
CA ILE A 166 7.26 -8.92 6.37
C ILE A 166 7.40 -7.71 5.45
N GLY A 167 7.30 -7.92 4.14
CA GLY A 167 7.40 -6.84 3.17
C GLY A 167 8.80 -6.23 3.13
N ASP A 168 8.88 -4.91 3.02
CA ASP A 168 10.14 -4.16 2.92
C ASP A 168 10.43 -3.46 4.26
N GLY A 169 11.04 -4.19 5.21
CA GLY A 169 11.52 -3.61 6.47
C GLY A 169 10.60 -3.67 7.71
N PHE A 170 9.44 -4.34 7.67
CA PHE A 170 8.66 -4.56 8.90
C PHE A 170 9.19 -5.78 9.66
N ARG A 171 9.97 -5.55 10.71
CA ARG A 171 10.56 -6.59 11.57
C ARG A 171 9.89 -6.62 12.94
N ILE A 172 9.46 -7.81 13.36
CA ILE A 172 8.85 -8.03 14.68
C ILE A 172 9.78 -7.63 15.84
N PRO A 173 11.07 -7.99 15.86
CA PRO A 173 11.99 -7.52 16.91
C PRO A 173 12.05 -5.99 17.02
N ASP A 174 12.18 -5.30 15.88
CA ASP A 174 12.37 -3.84 15.84
C ASP A 174 11.13 -3.11 16.37
N ILE A 175 9.93 -3.53 15.96
CA ILE A 175 8.70 -2.91 16.44
C ILE A 175 8.45 -3.19 17.93
N MET A 176 8.81 -4.39 18.42
CA MET A 176 8.70 -4.73 19.84
C MET A 176 9.63 -3.83 20.67
N SER A 177 10.90 -3.71 20.27
CA SER A 177 11.86 -2.83 20.92
C SER A 177 11.38 -1.38 20.96
N ARG A 178 10.90 -0.85 19.82
CA ARG A 178 10.37 0.53 19.74
C ARG A 178 9.09 0.76 20.56
N SER A 179 8.31 -0.28 20.84
CA SER A 179 7.12 -0.17 21.70
C SER A 179 7.45 0.03 23.18
N GLY A 180 8.73 -0.15 23.56
CA GLY A 180 9.20 -0.12 24.95
C GLY A 180 9.08 -1.47 25.66
N ALA A 181 8.76 -2.53 24.92
CA ALA A 181 8.71 -3.90 25.42
C ALA A 181 10.05 -4.61 25.24
N THR A 182 10.44 -5.41 26.23
CA THR A 182 11.63 -6.27 26.15
C THR A 182 11.25 -7.60 25.51
N VAL A 183 11.92 -7.97 24.42
CA VAL A 183 11.69 -9.26 23.75
C VAL A 183 12.31 -10.38 24.58
N ARG A 184 11.50 -11.37 24.96
CA ARG A 184 11.97 -12.61 25.59
C ARG A 184 11.72 -13.79 24.66
N GLU A 185 12.76 -14.17 23.94
CA GLU A 185 12.69 -15.21 22.92
C GLU A 185 12.73 -16.61 23.54
N VAL A 186 11.89 -17.53 23.06
CA VAL A 186 11.81 -18.91 23.56
C VAL A 186 11.83 -19.95 22.44
N GLY A 187 12.23 -21.17 22.79
CA GLY A 187 12.38 -22.29 21.87
C GLY A 187 13.43 -22.03 20.78
N THR A 188 13.33 -22.80 19.70
CA THR A 188 14.19 -22.69 18.52
C THR A 188 13.41 -22.25 17.28
N THR A 189 14.13 -21.99 16.19
CA THR A 189 13.56 -21.53 14.91
C THR A 189 12.47 -22.47 14.38
N ASN A 190 12.71 -23.78 14.44
CA ASN A 190 11.80 -24.79 13.90
C ASN A 190 10.87 -25.39 14.95
N ARG A 191 11.28 -25.44 16.23
CA ARG A 191 10.53 -26.11 17.30
C ARG A 191 10.37 -25.20 18.51
N THR A 192 9.13 -24.95 18.88
CA THR A 192 8.77 -24.35 20.17
C THR A 192 7.66 -25.17 20.79
N ARG A 193 7.78 -25.46 22.08
CA ARG A 193 6.81 -26.17 22.90
C ARG A 193 6.14 -25.21 23.88
N ILE A 194 5.06 -25.64 24.53
CA ILE A 194 4.36 -24.78 25.50
C ILE A 194 5.20 -24.62 26.78
N GLU A 195 6.03 -25.60 27.11
CA GLU A 195 6.98 -25.57 28.22
C GLU A 195 8.01 -24.44 28.05
N ASP A 196 8.50 -24.21 26.82
CA ASP A 196 9.43 -23.10 26.54
C ASP A 196 8.82 -21.73 26.93
N TYR A 197 7.51 -21.56 26.73
CA TYR A 197 6.79 -20.36 27.18
C TYR A 197 6.62 -20.36 28.71
N ARG A 198 6.26 -21.52 29.29
CA ARG A 198 6.01 -21.66 30.72
C ARG A 198 7.24 -21.33 31.56
N ASP A 199 8.41 -21.79 31.13
CA ASP A 199 9.69 -21.63 31.83
C ASP A 199 10.24 -20.19 31.71
N ALA A 200 9.83 -19.46 30.66
CA ALA A 200 10.22 -18.08 30.46
C ALA A 200 9.41 -17.07 31.27
N ILE A 201 8.23 -17.44 31.78
CA ILE A 201 7.35 -16.52 32.52
C ILE A 201 7.97 -16.18 33.88
N ASN A 202 8.10 -14.89 34.17
CA ASN A 202 8.56 -14.36 35.44
C ASN A 202 7.79 -13.08 35.82
N GLN A 203 8.19 -12.40 36.90
CA GLN A 203 7.53 -11.20 37.43
C GLN A 203 7.52 -9.99 36.47
N HIS A 204 8.42 -9.96 35.48
CA HIS A 204 8.49 -8.92 34.47
C HIS A 204 7.67 -9.25 33.22
N THR A 205 7.19 -10.49 33.08
CA THR A 205 6.39 -10.91 31.92
C THR A 205 5.02 -10.23 31.91
N ARG A 206 4.71 -9.58 30.79
CA ARG A 206 3.44 -8.85 30.59
C ARG A 206 2.53 -9.54 29.59
N LEU A 207 3.11 -10.10 28.54
CA LEU A 207 2.36 -10.61 27.41
C LEU A 207 2.99 -11.89 26.83
N LEU A 208 2.15 -12.85 26.48
CA LEU A 208 2.52 -13.94 25.58
C LEU A 208 2.11 -13.54 24.16
N PHE A 209 3.08 -13.46 23.26
CA PHE A 209 2.88 -12.93 21.92
C PHE A 209 3.03 -14.01 20.86
N ARG A 210 2.16 -13.93 19.85
CA ARG A 210 2.01 -14.96 18.83
C ARG A 210 1.92 -14.34 17.43
N VAL A 211 2.90 -14.60 16.59
CA VAL A 211 2.96 -14.07 15.21
C VAL A 211 2.66 -15.17 14.20
N HIS A 212 1.67 -14.95 13.33
CA HIS A 212 1.39 -15.88 12.24
C HIS A 212 2.39 -15.70 11.08
N PRO A 213 3.08 -16.76 10.60
CA PRO A 213 3.95 -16.68 9.44
C PRO A 213 3.11 -16.52 8.16
N SER A 214 2.95 -15.28 7.70
CA SER A 214 2.01 -14.96 6.61
C SER A 214 2.57 -15.16 5.21
N ASN A 215 3.88 -15.01 5.04
CA ASN A 215 4.59 -14.97 3.76
C ASN A 215 5.59 -16.14 3.56
N PHE A 216 5.77 -17.01 4.57
CA PHE A 216 6.62 -18.19 4.47
C PHE A 216 6.04 -19.35 5.27
N ARG A 217 6.63 -20.54 5.09
CA ARG A 217 6.33 -21.73 5.88
C ARG A 217 7.61 -22.51 6.14
N ILE A 218 7.78 -23.00 7.35
CA ILE A 218 8.83 -23.96 7.71
C ILE A 218 8.25 -25.37 7.55
N THR A 219 8.96 -26.25 6.84
CA THR A 219 8.58 -27.66 6.61
C THR A 219 9.59 -28.61 7.24
N GLY A 220 9.20 -29.87 7.48
CA GLY A 220 10.02 -30.88 8.13
C GLY A 220 9.78 -30.94 9.64
N PHE A 221 10.85 -31.06 10.43
CA PHE A 221 10.78 -31.22 11.88
C PHE A 221 10.41 -29.92 12.60
N THR A 222 9.12 -29.60 12.61
CA THR A 222 8.59 -28.39 13.23
C THR A 222 7.66 -28.69 14.40
N ALA A 223 7.64 -27.81 15.40
CA ALA A 223 6.71 -27.87 16.51
C ALA A 223 6.33 -26.45 16.91
N ARG A 224 5.05 -26.24 17.23
CA ARG A 224 4.53 -24.92 17.52
C ARG A 224 3.33 -25.04 18.46
N PRO A 225 3.26 -24.31 19.60
CA PRO A 225 2.13 -24.42 20.50
C PRO A 225 0.86 -23.93 19.81
N GLU A 226 -0.26 -24.55 20.15
CA GLU A 226 -1.55 -24.08 19.72
C GLU A 226 -1.96 -22.80 20.45
N LEU A 227 -2.82 -22.01 19.81
CA LEU A 227 -3.29 -20.77 20.42
C LEU A 227 -4.11 -21.02 21.70
N ARG A 228 -4.84 -22.15 21.77
CA ARG A 228 -5.60 -22.53 22.96
C ARG A 228 -4.71 -22.83 24.17
N GLU A 229 -3.52 -23.39 23.93
CA GLU A 229 -2.54 -23.72 24.97
C GLU A 229 -1.91 -22.45 25.53
N LEU A 230 -1.49 -21.53 24.66
CA LEU A 230 -1.03 -20.20 25.06
C LEU A 230 -2.10 -19.43 25.84
N ALA A 231 -3.38 -19.57 25.46
CA ALA A 231 -4.48 -18.94 26.17
C ALA A 231 -4.73 -19.54 27.55
N ALA A 232 -4.61 -20.86 27.68
CA ALA A 232 -4.70 -21.54 28.96
C ALA A 232 -3.56 -21.12 29.89
N LEU A 233 -2.32 -21.10 29.39
CA LEU A 233 -1.13 -20.68 30.13
C LEU A 233 -1.23 -19.21 30.59
N GLY A 234 -1.68 -18.31 29.72
CA GLY A 234 -1.91 -16.91 30.08
C GLY A 234 -2.90 -16.74 31.23
N ARG A 235 -4.02 -17.49 31.20
CA ARG A 235 -5.00 -17.50 32.30
C ARG A 235 -4.44 -18.08 33.59
N GLU A 236 -3.73 -19.20 33.50
CA GLU A 236 -3.09 -19.86 34.64
C GLU A 236 -2.13 -18.92 35.38
N ARG A 237 -1.33 -18.14 34.62
CA ARG A 237 -0.34 -17.21 35.17
C ARG A 237 -0.87 -15.79 35.37
N SER A 238 -2.17 -15.56 35.19
CA SER A 238 -2.82 -14.24 35.28
C SER A 238 -2.19 -13.15 34.39
N LEU A 239 -1.56 -13.56 33.29
CA LEU A 239 -1.02 -12.66 32.27
C LEU A 239 -2.21 -12.08 31.47
N ALA A 240 -2.15 -10.79 31.13
CA ALA A 240 -3.25 -9.99 30.57
C ALA A 240 -4.39 -9.59 31.55
N ARG A 241 -4.15 -9.59 32.86
CA ARG A 241 -4.92 -8.78 33.81
C ARG A 241 -4.21 -7.42 33.92
N PRO A 242 -4.86 -6.27 33.58
CA PRO A 242 -4.26 -4.99 33.90
C PRO A 242 -4.01 -4.95 35.41
N ARG A 243 -2.75 -4.82 35.82
CA ARG A 243 -2.41 -4.50 37.22
C ARG A 243 -2.83 -3.05 37.43
N ALA A 244 -3.98 -2.85 38.06
CA ALA A 244 -4.36 -1.55 38.59
C ALA A 244 -3.53 -1.26 39.85
N GLU A 245 -2.26 -0.89 39.66
CA GLU A 245 -1.42 -0.31 40.71
C GLU A 245 -0.80 0.98 40.18
N SER A 246 -1.65 1.98 40.03
CA SER A 246 -1.32 3.38 40.33
C SER A 246 -2.60 4.07 40.81
N ALA A 247 -2.44 4.82 41.89
CA ALA A 247 -3.42 5.46 42.75
C ALA A 247 -4.76 5.89 42.11
N GLY A 248 -5.85 5.48 42.77
CA GLY A 248 -7.09 6.26 42.93
C GLY A 248 -7.91 6.53 41.67
N LEU A 249 -8.92 5.69 41.41
CA LEU A 249 -10.26 6.08 40.94
C LEU A 249 -11.14 4.80 40.89
N ARG A 250 -12.03 4.65 41.88
CA ARG A 250 -13.07 3.61 41.86
C ARG A 250 -14.23 4.09 40.99
N GLY A 251 -14.49 3.37 39.90
CA GLY A 251 -15.73 3.45 39.13
C GLY A 251 -16.21 2.04 38.78
N PRO A 252 -17.53 1.78 38.65
CA PRO A 252 -18.05 0.43 38.60
C PRO A 252 -17.81 -0.23 37.23
N GLY A 253 -16.97 -1.26 37.25
CA GLY A 253 -17.16 -2.55 36.59
C GLY A 253 -17.55 -2.60 35.11
N LYS A 254 -16.57 -2.81 34.24
CA LYS A 254 -16.69 -3.80 33.15
C LYS A 254 -15.43 -4.66 33.08
N ARG A 255 -15.64 -5.97 33.18
CA ARG A 255 -14.60 -7.01 33.17
C ARG A 255 -14.06 -7.16 31.75
N LEU A 256 -12.81 -6.75 31.51
CA LEU A 256 -12.09 -7.13 30.29
C LEU A 256 -11.47 -8.51 30.53
N ARG A 257 -11.96 -9.52 29.81
CA ARG A 257 -11.32 -10.84 29.75
C ARG A 257 -10.10 -10.72 28.83
N GLY A 258 -8.92 -10.49 29.40
CA GLY A 258 -7.66 -10.58 28.67
C GLY A 258 -7.36 -12.03 28.31
N GLY A 259 -7.34 -12.34 27.01
CA GLY A 259 -6.74 -13.55 26.44
C GLY A 259 -5.45 -13.19 25.70
N PRO A 260 -4.68 -14.17 25.23
CA PRO A 260 -3.48 -13.91 24.44
C PRO A 260 -3.83 -13.12 23.19
N LEU A 261 -3.02 -12.10 22.88
CA LEU A 261 -3.14 -11.35 21.64
C LEU A 261 -2.64 -12.21 20.49
N ALA A 262 -3.60 -12.73 19.72
CA ALA A 262 -3.33 -13.41 18.47
C ALA A 262 -3.85 -12.59 17.30
N PHE A 263 -2.93 -12.05 16.51
CA PHE A 263 -3.27 -11.39 15.25
C PHE A 263 -3.47 -12.46 14.17
N ARG A 264 -4.73 -12.73 13.82
CA ARG A 264 -5.09 -13.62 12.71
C ARG A 264 -5.44 -12.79 11.48
N ASN A 265 -4.62 -12.92 10.44
CA ASN A 265 -5.01 -12.52 9.09
C ASN A 265 -5.82 -13.69 8.49
N ARG A 266 -7.15 -13.70 8.63
CA ARG A 266 -7.97 -14.73 7.99
C ARG A 266 -7.93 -14.49 6.48
N ARG A 267 -7.36 -15.44 5.72
CA ARG A 267 -7.65 -15.55 4.28
C ARG A 267 -9.16 -15.73 4.13
N ALA A 268 -9.77 -15.00 3.20
CA ALA A 268 -11.14 -15.27 2.77
C ALA A 268 -11.25 -16.76 2.46
N ALA A 269 -12.10 -17.46 3.21
CA ALA A 269 -12.36 -18.86 2.98
C ALA A 269 -12.89 -19.01 1.56
N GLY A 270 -12.25 -19.89 0.78
CA GLY A 270 -12.66 -20.19 -0.58
C GLY A 270 -14.13 -20.59 -0.61
N VAL A 271 -14.86 -19.99 -1.54
CA VAL A 271 -16.15 -20.49 -2.01
C VAL A 271 -15.95 -21.95 -2.39
N ARG A 272 -16.53 -22.87 -1.60
CA ARG A 272 -16.58 -24.29 -1.95
C ARG A 272 -17.48 -24.42 -3.16
N GLN A 273 -16.92 -24.75 -4.33
CA GLN A 273 -17.71 -25.29 -5.43
C GLN A 273 -18.18 -26.71 -5.03
N PRO A 274 -19.46 -27.06 -5.23
CA PRO A 274 -19.91 -28.43 -5.07
C PRO A 274 -19.35 -29.32 -6.19
N PRO A 275 -19.15 -30.64 -5.95
CA PRO A 275 -18.55 -31.53 -6.93
C PRO A 275 -19.50 -31.74 -8.11
N GLY A 276 -19.09 -31.27 -9.29
CA GLY A 276 -19.80 -31.50 -10.54
C GLY A 276 -19.68 -32.97 -10.99
N ARG A 277 -20.83 -33.66 -11.03
CA ARG A 277 -20.97 -34.96 -11.68
C ARG A 277 -20.60 -34.85 -13.16
N ARG A 278 -19.67 -35.69 -13.62
CA ARG A 278 -19.41 -35.91 -15.05
C ARG A 278 -20.59 -36.68 -15.68
N ARG A 279 -21.17 -36.16 -16.75
CA ARG A 279 -21.69 -36.94 -17.89
C ARG A 279 -21.48 -36.18 -19.21
N PRO A 280 -21.34 -36.89 -20.35
CA PRO A 280 -20.68 -36.39 -21.55
C PRO A 280 -21.66 -35.86 -22.61
N GLY A 281 -21.15 -34.97 -23.47
CA GLY A 281 -21.60 -34.76 -24.85
C GLY A 281 -22.88 -33.94 -25.03
N LEU A 282 -22.76 -32.73 -25.57
CA LEU A 282 -23.34 -32.35 -26.87
C LEU A 282 -22.95 -30.90 -27.19
N LEU A 283 -22.35 -30.71 -28.38
CA LEU A 283 -22.18 -29.41 -29.02
C LEU A 283 -23.55 -28.75 -29.21
N GLN A 284 -23.70 -27.50 -28.79
CA GLN A 284 -24.48 -26.52 -29.55
C GLN A 284 -23.96 -25.11 -29.24
N ARG A 285 -23.43 -24.48 -30.29
CA ARG A 285 -23.06 -23.06 -30.33
C ARG A 285 -24.29 -22.23 -29.97
N ARG A 286 -24.25 -21.48 -28.87
CA ARG A 286 -25.13 -20.32 -28.66
C ARG A 286 -24.29 -19.05 -28.75
N GLN A 287 -24.65 -18.22 -29.71
CA GLN A 287 -24.13 -16.88 -29.94
C GLN A 287 -24.42 -16.02 -28.69
N THR A 288 -23.40 -15.38 -28.14
CA THR A 288 -23.55 -14.30 -27.17
C THR A 288 -23.82 -12.99 -27.93
N PRO A 289 -24.81 -12.18 -27.54
CA PRO A 289 -25.00 -10.85 -28.13
C PRO A 289 -23.82 -9.94 -27.73
N GLY A 290 -23.31 -9.21 -28.71
CA GLY A 290 -22.13 -8.35 -28.59
C GLY A 290 -22.26 -7.27 -27.52
N TRP A 291 -21.16 -7.01 -26.82
CA TRP A 291 -20.98 -5.79 -26.03
C TRP A 291 -21.00 -4.58 -26.97
N PRO A 292 -21.73 -3.49 -26.65
CA PRO A 292 -21.60 -2.25 -27.40
C PRO A 292 -20.22 -1.63 -27.10
N PRO A 293 -19.55 -1.00 -28.08
CA PRO A 293 -18.32 -0.29 -27.81
C PRO A 293 -18.63 0.91 -26.92
N GLY A 294 -18.14 0.86 -25.68
CA GLY A 294 -18.13 2.01 -24.79
C GLY A 294 -17.33 3.12 -25.45
N ARG A 295 -17.99 4.26 -25.69
CA ARG A 295 -17.35 5.51 -26.10
C ARG A 295 -16.34 5.91 -25.02
N TYR A 296 -15.08 5.60 -25.27
CA TYR A 296 -13.98 6.31 -24.63
C TYR A 296 -14.00 7.74 -25.17
N PRO A 297 -14.04 8.80 -24.33
CA PRO A 297 -13.64 10.10 -24.81
C PRO A 297 -12.15 9.99 -25.12
N GLY A 298 -11.85 9.83 -26.41
CA GLY A 298 -10.51 9.98 -26.93
C GLY A 298 -10.06 11.39 -26.61
N GLY A 299 -9.23 11.54 -25.58
CA GLY A 299 -8.34 12.68 -25.50
C GLY A 299 -7.45 12.61 -26.72
N GLN A 300 -7.68 13.49 -27.68
CA GLN A 300 -6.71 13.77 -28.72
C GLN A 300 -5.46 14.30 -28.01
N ALA A 301 -4.51 13.40 -27.76
CA ALA A 301 -3.14 13.80 -27.52
C ALA A 301 -2.65 14.40 -28.84
N GLY A 302 -2.72 15.72 -28.96
CA GLY A 302 -2.04 16.45 -30.01
C GLY A 302 -0.55 16.17 -29.87
N THR A 303 -0.04 15.30 -30.75
CA THR A 303 1.39 15.05 -30.90
C THR A 303 2.06 16.34 -31.34
N CYS A 304 3.09 16.77 -30.62
CA CYS A 304 3.96 17.85 -31.08
C CYS A 304 4.63 17.46 -32.42
N GLY A 305 4.16 18.05 -33.52
CA GLY A 305 4.93 18.31 -34.74
C GLY A 305 5.07 17.18 -35.76
N ALA A 306 4.25 17.24 -36.81
CA ALA A 306 4.69 16.92 -38.17
C ALA A 306 4.52 18.20 -39.02
N PRO A 307 5.46 18.58 -39.90
CA PRO A 307 5.33 19.80 -40.69
C PRO A 307 4.28 19.62 -41.79
N ALA A 308 3.38 20.59 -41.94
CA ALA A 308 2.39 20.62 -43.01
C ALA A 308 3.06 20.80 -44.38
N PRO A 309 2.65 20.08 -45.45
CA PRO A 309 3.19 20.30 -46.78
C PRO A 309 2.65 21.61 -47.36
N GLN A 310 3.56 22.40 -47.93
CA GLN A 310 3.25 23.64 -48.65
C GLN A 310 2.50 23.33 -49.94
N SER A 311 1.32 23.92 -50.12
CA SER A 311 0.57 23.92 -51.38
C SER A 311 1.03 25.07 -52.29
N PRO A 312 1.32 24.83 -53.58
CA PRO A 312 1.63 25.91 -54.52
C PRO A 312 0.34 26.47 -55.16
N VAL A 313 0.29 27.79 -55.31
CA VAL A 313 -0.81 28.54 -55.94
C VAL A 313 -0.42 29.02 -57.34
N SER A 314 -1.35 28.81 -58.29
CA SER A 314 -1.57 29.48 -59.59
C SER A 314 -0.65 29.07 -60.75
N ARG A 315 -1.05 28.97 -62.03
CA ARG A 315 -2.16 29.51 -62.87
C ARG A 315 -2.52 28.41 -63.93
N ALA A 316 -3.60 28.39 -64.71
CA ALA A 316 -4.20 29.45 -65.52
C ALA A 316 -5.56 29.02 -66.10
N ALA A 317 -6.34 30.01 -66.51
CA ALA A 317 -7.62 29.94 -67.19
C ALA A 317 -7.55 29.42 -68.64
N ALA A 318 -8.65 28.83 -69.13
CA ALA A 318 -9.48 29.36 -70.23
C ALA A 318 -10.20 28.23 -71.01
N ARG A 319 -11.51 28.50 -71.22
CA ARG A 319 -12.50 27.82 -72.08
C ARG A 319 -13.19 26.58 -71.52
#